data_AF-A0A2E0U5S1-F1
#
_entry.id   AF-A0A2E0U5S1-F1
#
_cell.length_a   1.000
_cell.length_b   1.000
_cell.length_c   1.000
_cell.angle_alpha   90.00
_cell.angle_beta   90.00
_cell.angle_gamma   90.00
#
_symmetry.space_group_name_H-M   'P 1'
#
loop_
_entity.id
_entity.type
_entity.pdbx_description
1 polymer ?
#
loop_
_entity_poly.entity_id
_entity_poly.type
_entity_poly.pdbx_seq_one_letter_code
_entity_poly.pdbx_strand_id
1 'polypeptide(L)'
;LEQVCSGDEIESFAFPYGETSFEVKKQLSGRFSNLRGVLPGINRGRVDRAQLFAYELDGDAASLDRAIAALDDLKANPGWMLVFTHDVSDTPSAFGISPEQLDRLIVEAKSRGIRISPPALAARQAGVTR
;
A
#
# COMPACT_ATOMS: atom_id res chain seq x y z
N LEU A 1 12.78 14.34 7.50
CA LEU A 1 12.84 12.85 7.51
C LEU A 1 13.86 12.38 8.53
N GLU A 2 15.15 12.73 8.41
CA GLU A 2 16.19 12.38 9.39
C GLU A 2 15.92 12.86 10.83
N GLN A 3 15.21 13.98 10.99
CA GLN A 3 14.85 14.50 12.33
C GLN A 3 13.70 13.74 13.01
N VAL A 4 12.98 12.88 12.29
CA VAL A 4 11.78 12.16 12.78
C VAL A 4 11.98 10.65 12.74
N CYS A 5 12.72 10.15 11.75
CA CYS A 5 13.05 8.74 11.60
C CYS A 5 14.46 8.52 12.17
N SER A 6 14.52 7.83 13.31
CA SER A 6 15.67 7.63 14.20
C SER A 6 16.84 6.82 13.60
N GLY A 7 17.38 7.25 12.46
CA GLY A 7 18.51 6.57 11.79
C GLY A 7 18.13 5.41 10.87
N ASP A 8 16.84 5.08 10.76
CA ASP A 8 16.34 4.07 9.81
C ASP A 8 16.32 4.63 8.37
N GLU A 9 16.76 3.82 7.41
CA GLU A 9 16.67 4.16 5.99
C GLU A 9 15.20 4.11 5.52
N ILE A 10 14.69 5.24 5.04
CA ILE A 10 13.32 5.34 4.53
C ILE A 10 13.31 4.92 3.06
N GLU A 11 12.77 3.75 2.78
CA GLU A 11 12.82 3.16 1.44
C GLU A 11 11.58 3.43 0.57
N SER A 12 10.46 3.81 1.18
CA SER A 12 9.15 3.97 0.53
C SER A 12 8.55 5.37 0.74
N PHE A 13 7.84 5.88 -0.27
CA PHE A 13 7.18 7.20 -0.20
C PHE A 13 5.69 7.12 -0.60
N ALA A 14 4.84 7.89 0.08
CA ALA A 14 3.44 8.06 -0.30
C ALA A 14 3.21 9.51 -0.72
N PHE A 15 2.72 9.71 -1.95
CA PHE A 15 2.39 11.06 -2.41
C PHE A 15 1.18 11.60 -1.64
N PRO A 16 1.25 12.83 -1.10
CA PRO A 16 0.08 13.49 -0.55
C PRO A 16 -1.05 13.51 -1.58
N TYR A 17 -2.23 13.00 -1.21
CA TYR A 17 -3.39 12.85 -2.09
C TYR A 17 -3.14 12.02 -3.36
N GLY A 18 -2.02 11.29 -3.45
CA GLY A 18 -1.59 10.61 -4.67
C GLY A 18 -1.12 11.55 -5.79
N GLU A 19 -1.04 12.85 -5.52
CA GLU A 19 -0.74 13.88 -6.51
C GLU A 19 0.73 13.87 -6.91
N THR A 20 0.99 13.98 -8.21
CA THR A 20 2.34 13.82 -8.73
C THR A 20 2.56 14.55 -10.05
N SER A 21 3.83 14.76 -10.40
CA SER A 21 4.26 15.27 -11.69
C SER A 21 5.48 14.48 -12.18
N PHE A 22 5.78 14.55 -13.47
CA PHE A 22 6.95 13.87 -14.03
C PHE A 22 8.25 14.25 -13.29
N GLU A 23 8.44 15.55 -13.03
CA GLU A 23 9.65 16.05 -12.37
C GLU A 23 9.75 15.54 -10.93
N VAL A 24 8.64 15.55 -10.18
CA VAL A 24 8.63 15.04 -8.80
C VAL A 24 8.93 13.53 -8.79
N LYS A 25 8.32 12.75 -9.70
CA LYS A 25 8.60 11.30 -9.82
C LYS A 25 10.05 11.05 -10.11
N LYS A 26 10.64 11.80 -11.05
CA LYS A 26 12.04 11.67 -11.44
C LYS A 26 12.98 11.95 -10.25
N GLN A 27 12.74 13.04 -9.52
CA GLN A 27 13.55 13.41 -8.35
C GLN A 27 13.43 12.38 -7.22
N LEU A 28 12.21 11.99 -6.85
CA LEU A 28 11.98 11.09 -5.71
C LEU A 28 12.30 9.62 -6.02
N SER A 29 12.22 9.19 -7.28
CA SER A 29 12.70 7.85 -7.71
C SER A 29 14.20 7.68 -7.52
N GLY A 30 14.93 8.79 -7.48
CA GLY A 30 16.34 8.84 -7.10
C GLY A 30 16.57 8.75 -5.59
N ARG A 31 15.55 8.67 -4.73
CA ARG A 31 15.71 8.56 -3.27
C ARG A 31 15.02 7.33 -2.69
N PHE A 32 13.85 6.99 -3.22
CA PHE A 32 13.02 5.90 -2.73
C PHE A 32 12.96 4.76 -3.73
N SER A 33 12.89 3.53 -3.22
CA SER A 33 12.77 2.31 -4.03
C SER A 33 11.37 2.19 -4.64
N ASN A 34 10.34 2.51 -3.84
CA ASN A 34 8.94 2.39 -4.21
C ASN A 34 8.16 3.61 -3.73
N LEU A 35 7.26 4.10 -4.59
CA LEU A 35 6.41 5.24 -4.30
C LEU A 35 4.98 4.89 -4.68
N ARG A 36 4.01 5.26 -3.86
CA ARG A 36 2.60 4.93 -4.08
C ARG A 36 1.71 6.15 -4.27
N GLY A 37 0.69 5.99 -5.10
CA GLY A 37 -0.47 6.87 -5.13
C GLY A 37 -1.57 6.40 -4.16
N VAL A 38 -2.80 6.74 -4.50
CA VAL A 38 -4.03 6.38 -3.77
C VAL A 38 -5.05 5.62 -4.63
N LEU A 39 -4.74 5.40 -5.92
CA LEU A 39 -5.64 4.68 -6.81
C LEU A 39 -5.59 3.18 -6.50
N PRO A 40 -6.76 2.51 -6.33
CA PRO A 40 -6.82 1.08 -6.06
C PRO A 40 -6.38 0.28 -7.30
N GLY A 41 -5.67 -0.82 -7.06
CA GLY A 41 -5.23 -1.72 -8.11
C GLY A 41 -4.15 -2.70 -7.65
N ILE A 42 -4.02 -3.80 -8.38
CA ILE A 42 -2.99 -4.81 -8.14
C ILE A 42 -1.80 -4.54 -9.06
N ASN A 43 -0.61 -4.45 -8.48
CA ASN A 43 0.63 -4.23 -9.18
C ASN A 43 1.09 -5.57 -9.80
N ARG A 44 1.19 -5.63 -11.14
CA ARG A 44 1.58 -6.82 -11.91
C ARG A 44 2.56 -6.46 -13.02
N GLY A 45 3.51 -7.36 -13.29
CA GLY A 45 4.46 -7.21 -14.39
C GLY A 45 5.25 -5.90 -14.30
N ARG A 46 5.33 -5.17 -15.43
CA ARG A 46 5.99 -3.85 -15.47
C ARG A 46 5.06 -2.79 -14.89
N VAL A 47 5.45 -2.25 -13.75
CA VAL A 47 4.71 -1.19 -13.05
C VAL A 47 5.51 0.10 -12.99
N ASP A 48 4.81 1.21 -12.77
CA ASP A 48 5.44 2.46 -12.42
C ASP A 48 5.81 2.45 -10.94
N ARG A 49 7.07 2.12 -10.63
CA ARG A 49 7.56 2.10 -9.24
C ARG A 49 7.46 3.47 -8.54
N ALA A 50 7.31 4.54 -9.32
CA ALA A 50 7.17 5.89 -8.83
C ALA A 50 5.71 6.31 -8.63
N GLN A 51 4.73 5.43 -8.88
CA GLN A 51 3.31 5.66 -8.61
C GLN A 51 2.52 4.35 -8.57
N LEU A 52 2.85 3.49 -7.61
CA LEU A 52 2.19 2.21 -7.41
C LEU A 52 0.73 2.38 -7.00
N PHE A 53 -0.10 1.43 -7.41
CA PHE A 53 -1.48 1.31 -6.95
C PHE A 53 -1.52 0.91 -5.47
N ALA A 54 -2.49 1.48 -4.76
CA ALA A 54 -2.72 1.21 -3.35
C ALA A 54 -4.22 1.35 -3.03
N TYR A 55 -4.74 0.39 -2.26
CA TYR A 55 -6.11 0.42 -1.77
C TYR A 55 -6.16 1.21 -0.47
N GLU A 56 -6.95 2.27 -0.47
CA GLU A 56 -7.31 2.98 0.75
C GLU A 56 -8.36 2.21 1.53
N LEU A 57 -8.19 2.14 2.85
CA LEU A 57 -9.21 1.74 3.81
C LEU A 57 -9.59 2.96 4.64
N ASP A 58 -10.87 3.26 4.69
CA ASP A 58 -11.45 4.42 5.35
C ASP A 58 -12.75 4.03 6.08
N GLY A 59 -13.49 5.02 6.58
CA GLY A 59 -14.75 4.80 7.28
C GLY A 59 -15.89 4.23 6.42
N ASP A 60 -15.74 4.14 5.10
CA ASP A 60 -16.71 3.49 4.23
C ASP A 60 -16.45 1.97 4.18
N ALA A 61 -17.43 1.17 4.60
CA ALA A 61 -17.35 -0.30 4.54
C ALA A 61 -17.01 -0.83 3.13
N ALA A 62 -17.39 -0.11 2.07
CA ALA A 62 -17.07 -0.47 0.70
C ALA A 62 -15.55 -0.42 0.40
N SER A 63 -14.75 0.37 1.13
CA SER A 63 -13.29 0.40 0.96
C SER A 63 -12.67 -0.94 1.36
N LEU A 64 -13.05 -1.46 2.53
CA LEU A 64 -12.64 -2.78 3.02
C LEU A 64 -13.14 -3.91 2.11
N ASP A 65 -14.41 -3.90 1.72
CA ASP A 65 -14.95 -4.95 0.87
C ASP A 65 -14.27 -4.98 -0.52
N ARG A 66 -13.92 -3.81 -1.09
CA ARG A 66 -13.12 -3.74 -2.33
C ARG A 66 -11.71 -4.33 -2.14
N ALA A 67 -11.05 -4.06 -1.02
CA ALA A 67 -9.74 -4.62 -0.73
C ALA A 67 -9.80 -6.15 -0.54
N ILE A 68 -10.83 -6.66 0.16
CA ILE A 68 -11.05 -8.10 0.32
C ILE A 68 -11.33 -8.78 -1.02
N ALA A 69 -12.19 -8.18 -1.87
CA ALA A 69 -12.47 -8.72 -3.20
C ALA A 69 -11.19 -8.78 -4.08
N ALA A 70 -10.28 -7.82 -3.92
CA ALA A 70 -8.99 -7.84 -4.63
C ALA A 70 -8.09 -9.03 -4.21
N LEU A 71 -8.28 -9.59 -3.01
CA LEU A 71 -7.54 -10.78 -2.57
C LEU A 71 -7.90 -12.02 -3.40
N ASP A 72 -9.15 -12.13 -3.84
CA ASP A 72 -9.58 -13.23 -4.73
C ASP A 72 -8.86 -13.14 -6.08
N ASP A 73 -8.75 -11.93 -6.63
CA ASP A 73 -7.99 -11.68 -7.87
C ASP A 73 -6.47 -11.89 -7.66
N LEU A 74 -5.91 -11.51 -6.51
CA LEU A 74 -4.51 -11.81 -6.19
C LEU A 74 -4.22 -13.31 -6.17
N LYS A 75 -5.16 -14.12 -5.66
CA LYS A 75 -5.04 -15.57 -5.61
C LYS A 75 -5.14 -16.20 -7.01
N ALA A 76 -6.07 -15.72 -7.83
CA ALA A 76 -6.28 -16.24 -9.19
C ALA A 76 -5.17 -15.79 -10.16
N ASN A 77 -4.75 -14.53 -10.04
CA ASN A 77 -3.81 -13.86 -10.93
C ASN A 77 -2.68 -13.23 -10.10
N PRO A 78 -1.55 -13.94 -9.92
CA PRO A 78 -0.47 -13.51 -9.04
C PRO A 78 0.00 -12.08 -9.28
N GLY A 79 0.20 -11.37 -8.19
CA GLY A 79 0.60 -9.97 -8.15
C GLY A 79 0.82 -9.53 -6.70
N TRP A 80 0.84 -8.22 -6.48
CA TRP A 80 0.93 -7.67 -5.13
C TRP A 80 0.16 -6.36 -5.04
N MET A 81 -0.44 -6.09 -3.90
CA MET A 81 -1.18 -4.84 -3.66
C MET A 81 -0.65 -4.17 -2.40
N LEU A 82 -0.75 -2.85 -2.40
CA LEU A 82 -0.54 -2.04 -1.20
C LEU A 82 -1.89 -1.71 -0.59
N VAL A 83 -1.94 -1.63 0.73
CA VAL A 83 -3.11 -1.21 1.49
C VAL A 83 -2.66 -0.13 2.48
N PHE A 84 -3.46 0.91 2.66
CA PHE A 84 -3.19 1.98 3.62
C PHE A 84 -4.47 2.53 4.24
N THR A 85 -4.34 3.13 5.42
CA THR A 85 -5.40 3.86 6.13
C THR A 85 -4.78 5.03 6.88
N HIS A 86 -5.59 5.96 7.39
CA HIS A 86 -5.09 7.13 8.12
C HIS A 86 -4.84 6.86 9.60
N ASP A 87 -5.65 6.01 10.21
CA ASP A 87 -5.53 5.62 11.61
C ASP A 87 -6.23 4.28 11.86
N VAL A 88 -5.79 3.59 12.91
CA VAL A 88 -6.42 2.37 13.41
C VAL A 88 -6.67 2.55 14.90
N SER A 89 -7.94 2.60 15.31
CA SER A 89 -8.32 2.77 16.72
C SER A 89 -9.75 2.32 17.00
N ASP A 90 -10.12 2.15 18.26
CA ASP A 90 -11.48 1.75 18.68
C ASP A 90 -12.54 2.80 18.32
N THR A 91 -12.12 4.06 18.12
CA THR A 91 -12.96 5.18 17.67
C THR A 91 -12.26 5.88 16.51
N PRO A 92 -12.23 5.26 15.31
CA PRO A 92 -11.43 5.76 14.20
C PRO A 92 -11.94 7.11 13.69
N SER A 93 -11.05 7.85 13.04
CA SER A 93 -11.48 9.02 12.26
C SER A 93 -12.36 8.59 11.08
N ALA A 94 -12.96 9.57 10.38
CA ALA A 94 -13.71 9.28 9.15
C ALA A 94 -12.85 8.64 8.04
N PHE A 95 -11.52 8.71 8.16
CA PHE A 95 -10.55 8.19 7.19
C PHE A 95 -9.75 6.99 7.73
N GLY A 96 -10.10 6.52 8.93
CA GLY A 96 -9.49 5.39 9.61
C GLY A 96 -10.37 4.15 9.60
N ILE A 97 -9.89 3.10 10.27
CA ILE A 97 -10.62 1.84 10.46
C ILE A 97 -10.47 1.32 11.91
N SER A 98 -11.35 0.42 12.31
CA SER A 98 -11.23 -0.27 13.59
C SER A 98 -10.20 -1.41 13.54
N PRO A 99 -9.63 -1.84 14.69
CA PRO A 99 -8.79 -3.03 14.76
C PRO A 99 -9.46 -4.29 14.19
N GLU A 100 -10.77 -4.46 14.39
CA GLU A 100 -11.53 -5.60 13.86
C GLU A 100 -11.62 -5.59 12.33
N GLN A 101 -11.78 -4.41 11.73
CA GLN A 101 -11.76 -4.26 10.27
C GLN A 101 -10.40 -4.63 9.68
N LEU A 102 -9.31 -4.20 10.33
CA LEU A 102 -7.95 -4.58 9.93
C LEU A 102 -7.71 -6.09 10.10
N ASP A 103 -8.16 -6.67 11.23
CA ASP A 103 -8.02 -8.10 11.50
C ASP A 103 -8.77 -8.94 10.46
N ARG A 104 -10.00 -8.55 10.09
CA ARG A 104 -10.76 -9.18 9.01
C ARG A 104 -9.94 -9.25 7.72
N LEU A 105 -9.34 -8.14 7.27
CA LEU A 105 -8.50 -8.13 6.07
C LEU A 105 -7.30 -9.09 6.20
N ILE A 106 -6.63 -9.10 7.35
CA ILE A 106 -5.47 -9.96 7.62
C ILE A 106 -5.87 -11.44 7.57
N VAL A 107 -6.99 -11.80 8.20
CA VAL A 107 -7.53 -13.17 8.22
C VAL A 107 -7.90 -13.61 6.81
N GLU A 108 -8.60 -12.78 6.04
CA GLU A 108 -8.99 -13.07 4.66
C GLU A 108 -7.76 -13.23 3.73
N ALA A 109 -6.71 -12.42 3.92
CA ALA A 109 -5.46 -12.57 3.16
C ALA A 109 -4.75 -13.88 3.51
N LYS A 110 -4.62 -14.20 4.80
CA LYS A 110 -3.97 -15.44 5.26
C LYS A 110 -4.73 -16.69 4.83
N SER A 111 -6.06 -16.70 4.89
CA SER A 111 -6.88 -17.84 4.46
C SER A 111 -6.71 -18.16 2.96
N ARG A 112 -6.33 -17.15 2.16
CA ARG A 112 -6.01 -17.28 0.73
C ARG A 112 -4.57 -17.70 0.45
N GLY A 113 -3.70 -17.74 1.46
CA GLY A 113 -2.27 -18.01 1.32
C GLY A 113 -1.47 -16.78 0.86
N ILE A 114 -2.02 -15.58 1.00
CA ILE A 114 -1.36 -14.33 0.59
C ILE A 114 -0.37 -13.92 1.69
N ARG A 115 0.87 -13.63 1.27
CA ARG A 115 1.91 -13.12 2.18
C ARG A 115 1.65 -11.65 2.48
N ILE A 116 1.71 -11.30 3.75
CA ILE A 116 1.65 -9.91 4.24
C ILE A 116 3.08 -9.45 4.55
N SER A 117 3.46 -8.26 4.09
CA SER A 117 4.80 -7.71 4.30
C SER A 117 4.77 -6.18 4.26
N PRO A 118 5.71 -5.49 4.94
CA PRO A 118 5.86 -4.04 4.80
C PRO A 118 6.09 -3.63 3.33
N PRO A 119 5.64 -2.43 2.91
CA PRO A 119 5.68 -1.99 1.51
C PRO A 119 7.04 -2.17 0.81
N ALA A 120 8.12 -1.74 1.47
CA ALA A 120 9.46 -1.85 0.89
C ALA A 120 9.95 -3.29 0.74
N LEU A 121 9.63 -4.17 1.71
CA LEU A 121 9.95 -5.60 1.59
C LEU A 121 9.14 -6.26 0.47
N ALA A 122 7.84 -5.95 0.36
CA ALA A 122 6.99 -6.47 -0.70
C ALA A 122 7.48 -6.03 -2.09
N ALA A 123 7.87 -4.76 -2.24
CA ALA A 123 8.44 -4.22 -3.47
C ALA A 123 9.72 -4.97 -3.88
N ARG A 124 10.65 -5.21 -2.94
CA ARG A 124 11.86 -6.00 -3.21
C ARG A 124 11.53 -7.44 -3.62
N GLN A 125 10.60 -8.10 -2.93
CA GLN A 125 10.16 -9.45 -3.28
C GLN A 125 9.50 -9.53 -4.67
N ALA A 126 8.85 -8.44 -5.10
CA ALA A 126 8.27 -8.30 -6.42
C ALA A 126 9.28 -7.88 -7.51
N GLY A 127 10.57 -7.74 -7.18
CA GLY A 127 11.61 -7.33 -8.11
C GLY A 127 11.65 -5.83 -8.42
N VAL A 128 10.97 -5.00 -7.62
CA VAL A 128 11.08 -3.54 -7.72
C VAL A 128 12.36 -3.08 -7.03
N THR A 129 13.28 -2.54 -7.81
CA THR A 129 14.55 -1.96 -7.33
C THR A 129 14.65 -0.50 -7.74
N ARG A 130 15.56 0.25 -7.10
CA ARG A 130 15.88 1.63 -7.48
C ARG A 130 16.51 1.69 -8.88
#